data_AF-A0A7V3KZ23-F1
#
_entry.id   AF-A0A7V3KZ23-F1
#
_cell.length_a   1.000
_cell.length_b   1.000
_cell.length_c   1.000
_cell.angle_alpha   90.00
_cell.angle_beta   90.00
_cell.angle_gamma   90.00
#
_symmetry.space_group_name_H-M   'P 1'
#
loop_
_entity.id
_entity.type
_entity.pdbx_description
1 polymer ?
#
loop_
_entity_poly.entity_id
_entity_poly.type
_entity_poly.pdbx_seq_one_letter_code
_entity_poly.pdbx_strand_id
1 'polypeptide(L)'
;MKVGEEEKKIESFAALIQEVMNQGKKGLEIQRYKGLGEMNPEQLWETTMNPETRTLLQVKVEDAIKADEIFTVLMGDQVEPRREFIQRHALTVTNLDI
;
A
#
# COMPACT_ATOMS: atom_id res chain seq x y z
N MET A 1 19.53 0.29 27.96
CA MET A 1 19.38 1.39 26.99
C MET A 1 18.97 2.63 27.74
N LYS A 2 19.70 3.74 27.57
CA LYS A 2 19.34 5.03 28.16
C LYS A 2 18.40 5.75 27.18
N VAL A 3 17.20 6.11 27.65
CA VAL A 3 16.21 6.86 26.88
C VAL A 3 15.96 8.15 27.65
N GLY A 4 16.54 9.27 27.20
CA GLY A 4 16.50 10.52 27.97
C GLY A 4 17.22 10.36 29.32
N GLU A 5 16.50 10.60 30.42
CA GLU A 5 17.01 10.45 31.79
C GLU A 5 16.75 9.07 32.41
N GLU A 6 15.96 8.20 31.76
CA GLU A 6 15.60 6.87 32.28
C GLU A 6 16.48 5.75 31.69
N GLU A 7 16.92 4.83 32.55
CA GLU A 7 17.62 3.61 32.14
C GLU A 7 16.67 2.40 32.12
N LYS A 8 16.47 1.82 30.93
CA LYS A 8 15.74 0.56 30.76
C LYS A 8 16.70 -0.61 30.56
N LYS A 9 16.51 -1.69 31.31
CA LYS A 9 17.12 -2.99 31.00
C LYS A 9 16.37 -3.64 29.83
N ILE A 10 17.12 -4.16 28.87
CA ILE A 10 16.58 -4.84 27.69
C ILE A 10 17.21 -6.22 27.62
N GLU A 11 16.38 -7.24 27.45
CA GLU A 11 16.77 -8.65 27.64
C GLU A 11 17.16 -9.36 26.33
N SER A 12 16.86 -8.77 25.15
CA SER A 12 17.23 -9.35 23.86
C SER A 12 17.46 -8.28 22.78
N PHE A 13 18.18 -8.66 21.73
CA PHE A 13 18.38 -7.80 20.56
C PHE A 13 17.07 -7.45 19.84
N ALA A 14 16.13 -8.40 19.75
CA ALA A 14 14.80 -8.15 19.20
C ALA A 14 14.04 -7.10 20.04
N ALA A 15 14.13 -7.20 21.37
CA ALA A 15 13.52 -6.22 22.28
C ALA A 15 14.19 -4.84 22.15
N LEU A 16 15.49 -4.78 21.86
CA LEU A 16 16.20 -3.52 21.58
C LEU A 16 15.68 -2.86 20.30
N ILE A 17 15.53 -3.61 19.20
CA ILE A 17 14.96 -3.09 17.94
C ILE A 17 13.55 -2.55 18.17
N GLN A 18 12.71 -3.31 18.88
CA GLN A 18 11.34 -2.87 19.16
C GLN A 18 11.32 -1.60 20.00
N GLU A 19 12.17 -1.47 21.02
CA GLU A 19 12.26 -0.28 21.84
C GLU A 19 12.74 0.93 21.01
N VAL A 20 13.78 0.77 20.18
CA VAL A 20 14.25 1.85 19.28
C VAL A 20 13.13 2.31 18.33
N MET A 21 12.41 1.38 17.72
CA MET A 21 11.26 1.69 16.86
C MET A 21 10.14 2.40 17.62
N ASN A 22 9.86 1.98 18.86
CA ASN A 22 8.84 2.61 19.70
C ASN A 22 9.25 4.04 20.10
N GLN A 23 10.52 4.26 20.43
CA GLN A 23 11.03 5.60 20.75
C GLN A 23 10.99 6.51 19.52
N GLY A 24 11.37 6.02 18.34
CA GLY A 24 11.26 6.79 17.09
C GLY A 24 9.82 7.14 16.70
N LYS A 25 8.83 6.37 17.19
CA LYS A 25 7.41 6.66 16.98
C LYS A 25 6.81 7.64 17.99
N LYS A 26 7.48 7.91 19.12
CA LYS A 26 6.93 8.81 20.14
C LYS A 26 6.82 10.23 19.57
N GLY A 27 5.64 10.83 19.75
CA GLY A 27 5.35 12.18 19.28
C GLY A 27 5.01 12.28 17.79
N LEU A 28 4.96 11.16 17.05
CA LEU A 28 4.48 11.17 15.68
C LEU A 28 2.95 11.27 15.65
N GLU A 29 2.44 12.28 14.96
CA GLU A 29 1.06 12.34 14.54
C GLU A 29 0.96 11.77 13.12
N ILE A 30 0.23 10.67 12.95
CA ILE A 30 0.08 9.99 11.67
C ILE A 30 -1.34 10.20 11.16
N GLN A 31 -1.47 10.96 10.08
CA GLN A 31 -2.72 11.10 9.35
C GLN A 31 -2.77 10.11 8.19
N ARG A 32 -3.83 9.30 8.12
CA ARG A 32 -4.08 8.37 7.01
C ARG A 32 -5.33 8.80 6.27
N TYR A 33 -5.15 9.33 5.07
CA TYR A 33 -6.24 9.63 4.14
C TYR A 33 -6.90 8.34 3.66
N LYS A 34 -8.20 8.18 3.87
CA LYS A 34 -9.00 7.04 3.36
C LYS A 34 -9.64 7.32 2.01
N GLY A 35 -9.67 8.59 1.62
CA GLY A 35 -10.12 9.05 0.30
C GLY A 35 -9.56 10.44 0.01
N LEU A 36 -9.68 10.86 -1.24
CA LEU A 36 -9.15 12.17 -1.69
C LEU A 36 -9.88 13.35 -1.04
N GLY A 37 -11.16 13.19 -0.67
CA GLY A 37 -11.94 14.24 0.00
C GLY A 37 -11.51 14.55 1.44
N GLU A 38 -10.61 13.76 2.03
CA GLU A 38 -10.01 14.05 3.34
C GLU A 38 -8.78 14.97 3.23
N MET A 39 -8.33 15.27 2.01
CA MET A 39 -7.19 16.16 1.74
C MET A 39 -7.68 17.58 1.46
N ASN A 40 -6.89 18.55 1.89
CA ASN A 40 -7.12 19.93 1.48
C ASN A 40 -6.70 20.14 0.01
N PRO A 41 -7.30 21.09 -0.72
CA PRO A 41 -7.01 21.31 -2.14
C PRO A 41 -5.52 21.52 -2.46
N GLU A 42 -4.79 22.23 -1.60
CA GLU A 42 -3.36 22.50 -1.77
C GLU A 42 -2.54 21.20 -1.69
N GLN A 43 -2.86 20.32 -0.74
CA GLN A 43 -2.20 19.02 -0.60
C GLN A 43 -2.46 18.13 -1.81
N LEU A 44 -3.71 18.10 -2.29
CA LEU A 44 -4.06 17.33 -3.48
C LEU A 44 -3.29 17.83 -4.70
N TRP A 45 -3.18 19.15 -4.87
CA TRP A 45 -2.44 19.75 -5.97
C TRP A 45 -0.97 19.35 -5.95
N GLU A 46 -0.29 19.56 -4.83
CA GLU A 46 1.14 19.32 -4.67
C GLU A 46 1.51 17.83 -4.81
N THR A 47 0.65 16.93 -4.34
CA THR A 47 0.95 15.50 -4.30
C THR A 47 0.47 14.72 -5.52
N THR A 48 -0.63 15.14 -6.16
CA THR A 48 -1.27 14.32 -7.22
C THR A 48 -1.50 15.05 -8.54
N MET A 49 -1.61 16.39 -8.57
CA MET A 49 -2.03 17.11 -9.79
C MET A 49 -0.91 17.89 -10.48
N ASN A 50 0.04 18.44 -9.72
CA ASN A 50 1.13 19.25 -10.25
C ASN A 50 2.01 18.43 -11.22
N PRO A 51 2.14 18.83 -12.50
CA PRO A 51 2.97 18.13 -13.48
C PRO A 51 4.42 17.89 -13.08
N GLU A 52 4.99 18.74 -12.22
CA GLU A 52 6.38 18.64 -11.79
C GLU A 52 6.61 17.59 -10.70
N THR A 53 5.59 17.29 -9.89
CA THR A 53 5.72 16.39 -8.71
C THR A 53 4.84 15.16 -8.78
N ARG A 54 3.80 15.16 -9.64
CA ARG A 54 2.86 14.04 -9.75
C ARG A 54 3.52 12.80 -10.31
N THR A 55 3.09 11.64 -9.81
CA THR A 55 3.44 10.34 -10.39
C THR A 55 2.26 9.81 -11.20
N LEU A 56 2.43 9.68 -12.52
CA LEU A 56 1.43 9.09 -13.40
C LEU A 56 1.89 7.72 -13.90
N LEU A 57 0.97 6.77 -13.95
CA LEU A 57 1.15 5.49 -14.62
C LEU A 57 0.31 5.48 -15.89
N GLN A 58 0.98 5.23 -17.03
CA GLN A 58 0.30 5.12 -18.31
C GLN A 58 -0.17 3.68 -18.52
N VAL A 59 -1.48 3.49 -18.67
CA VAL A 59 -2.06 2.18 -19.00
C VAL A 59 -1.73 1.82 -20.45
N LYS A 60 -1.26 0.60 -20.67
CA LYS A 60 -0.97 0.04 -22.00
C LYS A 60 -1.76 -1.26 -22.18
N VAL A 61 -2.13 -1.55 -23.43
CA VAL A 61 -2.75 -2.82 -23.82
C VAL A 61 -1.76 -3.56 -24.69
N GLU A 62 -1.13 -4.60 -24.14
CA GLU A 62 -0.13 -5.39 -24.85
C GLU A 62 -0.77 -6.52 -25.67
N ASP A 63 -1.77 -7.19 -25.09
CA ASP A 63 -2.52 -8.27 -25.72
C ASP A 63 -4.02 -8.01 -25.50
N ALA A 64 -4.68 -7.54 -26.56
CA ALA A 64 -6.10 -7.19 -26.51
C ALA A 64 -7.00 -8.39 -26.27
N ILE A 65 -6.61 -9.59 -26.73
CA ILE A 65 -7.41 -10.81 -26.59
C ILE A 65 -7.39 -11.26 -25.13
N LYS A 66 -6.18 -11.37 -24.55
CA LYS A 66 -6.06 -11.74 -23.12
C LYS A 66 -6.71 -10.72 -22.19
N ALA A 67 -6.61 -9.44 -22.53
CA ALA A 67 -7.28 -8.40 -21.75
C ALA A 67 -8.80 -8.60 -21.73
N ASP A 68 -9.42 -8.86 -22.88
CA ASP A 68 -10.86 -9.10 -23.00
C ASP A 68 -11.32 -10.36 -22.24
N GLU A 69 -10.53 -11.44 -22.32
CA GLU A 69 -10.76 -12.67 -21.54
C GLU A 69 -10.77 -12.38 -20.03
N ILE A 70 -9.76 -11.65 -19.53
CA ILE A 70 -9.66 -11.29 -18.11
C ILE A 70 -10.81 -10.36 -17.69
N PHE A 71 -11.18 -9.38 -18.53
CA PHE A 71 -12.33 -8.52 -18.28
C PHE A 71 -13.62 -9.34 -18.14
N THR A 72 -13.84 -10.28 -19.04
CA THR A 72 -15.03 -11.15 -19.00
C THR A 72 -15.07 -12.00 -17.75
N VAL A 73 -13.94 -12.59 -17.35
CA VAL A 73 -13.85 -13.43 -16.14
C VAL A 73 -14.08 -12.60 -14.86
N LEU A 74 -13.47 -11.42 -14.76
CA LEU A 74 -13.50 -10.63 -13.53
C LEU A 74 -14.74 -9.73 -13.39
N MET A 75 -15.24 -9.22 -14.51
CA MET A 75 -16.30 -8.18 -14.53
C MET A 75 -17.59 -8.68 -15.17
N GLY A 76 -17.61 -9.85 -15.81
CA GLY A 76 -18.81 -10.44 -16.42
C GLY A 76 -19.78 -11.05 -15.40
N ASP A 77 -20.98 -11.41 -15.84
CA ASP A 77 -22.09 -11.79 -14.95
C ASP A 77 -21.93 -13.17 -14.29
N GLN A 78 -21.03 -14.01 -14.80
CA GLN A 78 -20.85 -15.37 -14.30
C GLN A 78 -20.03 -15.35 -13.01
N VAL A 79 -20.66 -15.83 -11.92
CA VAL A 79 -20.04 -15.80 -10.58
C VAL A 79 -18.97 -16.89 -10.42
N GLU A 80 -19.19 -18.10 -10.97
CA GLU A 80 -18.28 -19.23 -10.76
C GLU A 80 -16.87 -19.00 -11.34
N PRO A 81 -16.71 -18.56 -12.61
CA PRO A 81 -15.39 -18.33 -13.18
C PRO A 81 -14.61 -17.26 -12.41
N ARG A 82 -15.29 -16.20 -11.95
CA ARG A 82 -14.70 -15.15 -11.13
C ARG A 82 -14.20 -15.70 -9.79
N ARG A 83 -15.00 -16.55 -9.13
CA ARG A 83 -14.64 -17.14 -7.83
C ARG A 83 -13.42 -18.04 -7.96
N GLU A 84 -13.40 -18.92 -8.95
CA GLU A 84 -12.26 -19.80 -9.22
C GLU A 84 -10.98 -19.00 -9.49
N PHE A 85 -11.07 -17.95 -10.31
CA PHE A 85 -9.95 -17.07 -10.61
C PHE A 85 -9.38 -16.42 -9.34
N ILE A 86 -10.24 -15.82 -8.51
CA ILE A 86 -9.82 -15.18 -7.26
C ILE A 86 -9.17 -16.21 -6.32
N GLN A 87 -9.79 -17.37 -6.11
CA GLN A 87 -9.24 -18.40 -5.21
C GLN A 87 -7.86 -18.90 -5.68
N ARG A 88 -7.69 -19.05 -7.00
CA ARG A 88 -6.42 -19.51 -7.58
C ARG A 88 -5.29 -18.49 -7.43
N HIS A 89 -5.58 -17.19 -7.54
CA HIS A 89 -4.55 -16.14 -7.66
C HIS A 89 -4.43 -15.20 -6.44
N ALA A 90 -5.38 -15.18 -5.51
CA ALA A 90 -5.39 -14.21 -4.40
C ALA A 90 -4.14 -14.22 -3.53
N LEU A 91 -3.51 -15.39 -3.33
CA LEU A 91 -2.32 -15.54 -2.49
C LEU A 91 -1.01 -15.17 -3.21
N THR A 92 -1.04 -15.04 -4.53
CA THR A 92 0.15 -14.76 -5.35
C THR A 92 0.30 -13.28 -5.72
N VAL A 93 -0.68 -12.44 -5.37
CA VAL A 93 -0.74 -11.02 -5.79
C VAL A 93 0.42 -10.18 -5.22
N THR A 94 0.98 -10.56 -4.07
CA THR A 94 2.06 -9.80 -3.44
C THR A 94 3.37 -9.78 -4.23
N ASN A 95 3.57 -10.73 -5.16
CA ASN A 95 4.84 -10.93 -5.87
C ASN A 95 4.66 -11.02 -7.40
N LEU A 96 3.79 -10.21 -7.98
CA LEU A 96 3.59 -10.23 -9.45
C LEU A 96 4.77 -9.68 -10.24
N ASP A 97 5.60 -8.83 -9.61
CA ASP A 97 6.70 -8.09 -10.25
C ASP A 97 8.12 -8.54 -9.80
N ILE A 98 8.29 -9.76 -9.25
CA ILE A 98 9.61 -10.33 -8.88
C ILE A 98 10.20 -11.15 -10.03
#